data_AF-A0A2M9M7Y7-F1
#
_entry.id   AF-A0A2M9M7Y7-F1
#
_cell.length_a   1.000
_cell.length_b   1.000
_cell.length_c   1.000
_cell.angle_alpha   90.00
_cell.angle_beta   90.00
_cell.angle_gamma   90.00
#
_symmetry.space_group_name_H-M   'P 1'
#
loop_
_entity.id
_entity.type
_entity.pdbx_description
1 polymer ?
#
loop_
_entity_poly.entity_id
_entity_poly.type
_entity_poly.pdbx_seq_one_letter_code
_entity_poly.pdbx_strand_id
1 'polypeptide(L)'
;MKYLSQIRRGAAVLASAGLLCGVLGSGTAVAAGPTSATEASHGFYKGRVVARVGAPVRTGPSTRFRVVGELRRGGVVAVACKVDGQRVRGNSRWYKLRDGRYTWSRNIANIGPIPRWCHRHHHHR
;
A
#
# COMPACT_ATOMS: atom_id res chain seq x y z
N MET A 1 -11.64 25.26 15.55
CA MET A 1 -10.36 24.88 14.90
C MET A 1 -10.68 24.35 13.50
N LYS A 2 -10.42 25.16 12.46
CA LYS A 2 -10.81 24.87 11.06
C LYS A 2 -9.85 23.86 10.44
N TYR A 3 -10.37 22.73 9.97
CA TYR A 3 -9.63 21.66 9.30
C TYR A 3 -9.43 22.07 7.83
N LEU A 4 -8.23 22.49 7.45
CA LEU A 4 -7.91 22.87 6.07
C LEU A 4 -7.49 21.64 5.26
N SER A 5 -8.47 21.15 4.51
CA SER A 5 -8.33 20.35 3.29
C SER A 5 -7.16 20.82 2.44
N GLN A 6 -6.15 19.97 2.22
CA GLN A 6 -5.12 20.22 1.22
C GLN A 6 -5.56 19.58 -0.10
N ILE A 7 -6.16 20.45 -0.91
CA ILE A 7 -6.61 20.21 -2.27
C ILE A 7 -5.40 19.95 -3.18
N ARG A 8 -5.51 18.89 -3.99
CA ARG A 8 -4.65 18.53 -5.11
C ARG A 8 -4.35 19.75 -5.99
N ARG A 9 -3.07 20.11 -6.13
CA ARG A 9 -2.61 21.00 -7.19
C ARG A 9 -1.83 20.16 -8.19
N GLY A 10 -2.51 19.76 -9.26
CA GLY A 10 -1.84 19.39 -10.50
C GLY A 10 -1.28 20.65 -11.13
N ALA A 11 -0.02 20.62 -11.53
CA ALA A 11 0.57 21.62 -12.39
C ALA A 11 1.07 20.90 -13.65
N ALA A 12 0.58 21.40 -14.78
CA ALA A 12 0.90 20.96 -16.13
C ALA A 12 2.22 21.60 -16.60
N VAL A 13 2.94 20.81 -17.41
CA VAL A 13 3.72 21.17 -18.62
C VAL A 13 4.53 22.47 -18.61
N LEU A 14 5.85 22.31 -18.75
CA LEU A 14 6.67 23.14 -19.65
C LEU A 14 7.61 22.21 -20.44
N ALA A 15 7.24 21.91 -21.68
CA ALA A 15 8.17 21.40 -22.68
C ALA A 15 8.75 22.62 -23.40
N SER A 16 9.99 22.98 -23.09
CA SER A 16 10.76 23.98 -23.83
C SER A 16 11.64 23.28 -24.87
N ALA A 17 11.47 23.68 -26.13
CA ALA A 17 12.28 23.30 -27.27
C ALA A 17 13.49 24.26 -27.43
N GLY A 18 14.56 23.76 -28.06
CA GLY A 18 15.75 24.52 -28.50
C GLY A 18 16.99 24.19 -27.65
N LEU A 19 18.18 23.90 -28.17
CA LEU A 19 18.81 24.37 -29.41
C LEU A 19 19.92 23.36 -29.81
N LEU A 20 20.06 23.06 -31.10
CA LEU A 20 21.17 22.28 -31.66
C LEU A 20 22.39 23.19 -31.91
N CYS A 21 23.51 22.89 -31.25
CA CYS A 21 24.85 23.34 -31.67
C CYS A 21 25.80 22.14 -31.54
N GLY A 22 26.43 21.77 -32.65
CA GLY A 22 27.34 20.62 -32.73
C GLY A 22 28.74 20.91 -32.19
N VAL A 23 29.37 19.85 -31.68
CA VAL A 23 30.82 19.66 -31.62
C VAL A 23 31.09 18.18 -31.91
N LEU A 24 31.87 17.90 -32.96
CA LEU A 24 32.49 16.60 -33.18
C LEU A 24 33.63 16.47 -32.18
N GLY A 25 33.32 15.94 -31.00
CA GLY A 25 34.29 15.55 -29.99
C GLY A 25 34.10 14.09 -29.67
N SER A 26 35.10 13.26 -29.97
CA SER A 26 35.20 11.87 -29.54
C SER A 26 35.42 11.82 -28.01
N GLY A 27 34.38 12.18 -27.26
CA GLY A 27 34.32 12.05 -25.81
C GLY A 27 33.07 11.26 -25.49
N THR A 28 33.23 10.05 -24.97
CA THR A 28 32.12 9.24 -24.46
C THR A 28 31.53 9.94 -23.24
N ALA A 29 30.59 10.85 -23.48
CA ALA A 29 29.76 11.43 -22.44
C ALA A 29 28.90 10.31 -21.86
N VAL A 30 29.28 9.81 -20.68
CA VAL A 30 28.41 8.95 -19.88
C VAL A 30 27.19 9.76 -19.50
N ALA A 31 26.09 9.55 -20.22
CA ALA A 31 24.78 10.00 -19.80
C ALA A 31 24.46 9.26 -18.49
N ALA A 32 24.76 9.88 -17.34
CA ALA A 32 24.14 9.54 -16.09
C ALA A 32 22.66 9.92 -16.22
N GLY A 33 21.88 9.05 -16.88
CA GLY A 33 20.43 9.12 -16.82
C GLY A 33 20.02 9.16 -15.35
N PRO A 34 18.89 9.81 -15.01
CA PRO A 34 18.38 9.70 -13.66
C PRO A 34 18.19 8.22 -13.38
N THR A 35 19.05 7.65 -12.54
CA THR A 35 18.74 6.44 -11.80
C THR A 35 17.53 6.86 -10.97
N SER A 36 16.35 6.69 -11.57
CA SER A 36 15.14 6.47 -10.83
C SER A 36 15.50 5.25 -10.01
N ALA A 37 16.01 5.51 -8.80
CA ALA A 37 15.97 4.57 -7.73
C ALA A 37 14.51 4.14 -7.75
N THR A 38 14.29 2.96 -8.32
CA THR A 38 13.09 2.20 -8.08
C THR A 38 13.24 1.88 -6.61
N GLU A 39 12.90 2.86 -5.77
CA GLU A 39 12.43 2.64 -4.44
C GLU A 39 11.42 1.54 -4.67
N ALA A 40 11.78 0.34 -4.21
CA ALA A 40 10.97 -0.84 -4.34
C ALA A 40 9.75 -0.63 -3.44
N SER A 41 8.88 0.29 -3.84
CA SER A 41 7.51 0.40 -3.42
C SER A 41 6.87 -0.87 -3.95
N HIS A 42 7.04 -1.95 -3.20
CA HIS A 42 6.17 -3.10 -3.29
C HIS A 42 4.77 -2.56 -3.02
N GLY A 43 4.05 -2.25 -4.10
CA GLY A 43 2.77 -1.57 -4.03
C GLY A 43 1.78 -2.30 -3.12
N PHE A 44 0.77 -1.58 -2.65
CA PHE A 44 -0.29 -2.18 -1.86
C PHE A 44 -1.11 -3.15 -2.73
N TYR A 45 -1.53 -4.24 -2.10
CA TYR A 45 -2.53 -5.15 -2.66
C TYR A 45 -3.91 -4.51 -2.53
N LYS A 46 -4.83 -4.91 -3.41
CA LYS A 46 -6.22 -4.46 -3.35
C LYS A 46 -7.09 -5.60 -2.84
N GLY A 47 -8.10 -5.26 -2.05
CA GLY A 47 -9.12 -6.21 -1.61
C GLY A 47 -10.49 -5.56 -1.54
N ARG A 48 -11.53 -6.34 -1.81
CA ARG A 48 -12.93 -5.93 -1.69
C ARG A 48 -13.51 -6.45 -0.39
N VAL A 49 -14.18 -5.59 0.37
CA VAL A 49 -14.89 -6.01 1.59
C VAL A 49 -16.12 -6.83 1.21
N VAL A 50 -16.16 -8.09 1.63
CA VAL A 50 -17.26 -9.03 1.35
C VAL A 50 -18.11 -9.36 2.59
N ALA A 51 -17.68 -8.93 3.78
CA ALA A 51 -18.44 -9.11 5.01
C ALA A 51 -19.82 -8.45 4.92
N ARG A 52 -20.88 -9.20 5.32
CA ARG A 52 -22.28 -8.77 5.19
C ARG A 52 -22.58 -7.47 5.94
N VAL A 53 -22.09 -7.37 7.18
CA VAL A 53 -22.30 -6.23 8.09
C VAL A 53 -21.09 -5.29 8.13
N GLY A 54 -20.19 -5.36 7.16
CA GLY A 54 -18.90 -4.65 7.21
C GLY A 54 -17.80 -5.41 7.96
N ALA A 55 -16.57 -4.92 7.84
CA ALA A 55 -15.37 -5.56 8.37
C ALA A 55 -14.76 -4.74 9.50
N PRO A 56 -14.76 -5.23 10.76
CA PRO A 56 -14.17 -4.50 11.87
C PRO A 56 -12.66 -4.35 11.69
N VAL A 57 -12.17 -3.12 11.87
CA VAL A 57 -10.75 -2.76 11.84
C VAL A 57 -10.23 -2.67 13.27
N ARG A 58 -9.13 -3.36 13.54
CA ARG A 58 -8.56 -3.52 14.88
C ARG A 58 -7.13 -3.01 14.95
N THR A 59 -6.67 -2.71 16.16
CA THR A 59 -5.27 -2.31 16.41
C THR A 59 -4.27 -3.47 16.31
N GLY A 60 -4.73 -4.72 16.33
CA GLY A 60 -3.89 -5.90 16.18
C GLY A 60 -4.63 -7.10 15.57
N PRO A 61 -3.91 -8.15 15.14
CA PRO A 61 -4.46 -9.31 14.42
C PRO A 61 -5.12 -10.34 15.38
N SER A 62 -5.99 -9.87 16.27
CA SER A 62 -6.77 -10.70 17.19
C SER A 62 -8.05 -9.99 17.58
N THR A 63 -9.10 -10.75 17.91
CA THR A 63 -10.37 -10.21 18.42
C THR A 63 -10.25 -9.59 19.82
N ARG A 64 -9.13 -9.79 20.52
CA ARG A 64 -8.83 -9.14 21.82
C ARG A 64 -8.39 -7.68 21.66
N PHE A 65 -7.88 -7.30 20.49
CA PHE A 65 -7.52 -5.91 20.22
C PHE A 65 -8.75 -5.06 19.95
N ARG A 66 -8.72 -3.82 20.45
CA ARG A 66 -9.80 -2.84 20.30
C ARG A 66 -10.15 -2.61 18.82
N VAL A 67 -11.45 -2.55 18.54
CA VAL A 67 -11.99 -2.09 17.25
C VAL A 67 -11.86 -0.57 17.18
N VAL A 68 -11.27 -0.06 16.10
CA VAL A 68 -10.98 1.37 15.88
C VAL A 68 -11.62 1.90 14.60
N GLY A 69 -12.57 1.15 14.06
CA GLY A 69 -13.33 1.52 12.87
C GLY A 69 -13.87 0.28 12.16
N GLU A 70 -14.47 0.52 11.00
CA GLU A 70 -15.10 -0.50 10.20
C GLU A 70 -14.95 -0.17 8.71
N LEU A 71 -14.72 -1.21 7.89
CA LEU A 71 -14.73 -1.11 6.45
C LEU A 71 -16.13 -1.47 5.93
N ARG A 72 -16.72 -0.59 5.12
CA ARG A 72 -18.04 -0.81 4.54
C ARG A 72 -18.01 -1.93 3.49
N ARG A 73 -19.05 -2.75 3.46
CA ARG A 73 -19.26 -3.79 2.44
C ARG A 73 -19.13 -3.21 1.03
N GLY A 74 -18.49 -3.95 0.14
CA GLY A 74 -18.25 -3.57 -1.26
C GLY A 74 -17.09 -2.60 -1.45
N GLY A 75 -16.61 -1.93 -0.39
CA GLY A 75 -15.47 -1.01 -0.45
C GLY A 75 -14.18 -1.71 -0.87
N VAL A 76 -13.32 -0.99 -1.60
CA VAL A 76 -11.98 -1.45 -1.98
C VAL A 76 -10.96 -0.88 -1.01
N VAL A 77 -10.12 -1.74 -0.45
CA VAL A 77 -9.11 -1.38 0.55
C VAL A 77 -7.71 -1.73 0.08
N ALA A 78 -6.74 -0.93 0.54
CA ALA A 78 -5.33 -1.18 0.35
C ALA A 78 -4.80 -2.07 1.48
N VAL A 79 -4.32 -3.25 1.12
CA VAL A 79 -3.70 -4.23 2.01
C VAL A 79 -2.19 -4.14 1.84
N ALA A 80 -1.47 -3.96 2.94
CA ALA A 80 -0.01 -3.95 2.94
C ALA A 80 0.55 -5.37 2.82
N CYS A 81 0.05 -6.28 3.65
CA CYS A 81 0.53 -7.66 3.71
C CYS A 81 -0.38 -8.53 4.59
N LYS A 82 -0.14 -9.84 4.59
CA LYS A 82 -0.83 -10.81 5.45
C LYS A 82 0.03 -11.22 6.65
N VAL A 83 -0.62 -11.46 7.78
CA VAL A 83 -0.01 -12.00 9.01
C VAL A 83 -0.81 -13.17 9.53
N ASP A 84 -0.17 -14.00 10.33
CA ASP A 84 -0.89 -14.90 11.23
C ASP A 84 -1.27 -14.14 12.50
N GLY A 85 -2.43 -14.47 13.03
CA GLY A 85 -2.96 -13.92 14.26
C GLY A 85 -3.89 -14.91 14.92
N GLN A 86 -4.83 -14.42 15.73
CA GLN A 86 -5.81 -15.28 16.38
C GLN A 86 -6.62 -16.06 15.33
N ARG A 87 -6.78 -17.36 15.57
CA ARG A 87 -7.67 -18.21 14.78
C ARG A 87 -9.12 -17.87 15.10
N VAL A 88 -9.85 -17.39 14.09
CA VAL A 88 -11.28 -17.13 14.17
C VAL A 88 -11.95 -18.06 13.19
N ARG A 89 -12.95 -18.85 13.61
CA ARG A 89 -13.74 -19.76 12.74
C ARG A 89 -12.88 -20.57 11.75
N GLY A 90 -11.79 -21.17 12.26
CA GLY A 90 -10.87 -22.01 11.49
C GLY A 90 -9.82 -21.27 10.66
N ASN A 91 -9.82 -19.94 10.60
CA ASN A 91 -8.84 -19.17 9.82
C ASN A 91 -8.04 -18.19 10.71
N SER A 92 -6.73 -18.38 10.80
CA SER A 92 -5.78 -17.53 11.53
C SER A 92 -5.20 -16.38 10.71
N ARG A 93 -5.65 -16.21 9.47
CA ARG A 93 -5.14 -15.21 8.54
C ARG A 93 -5.76 -13.84 8.78
N TRP A 94 -4.90 -12.84 8.95
CA TRP A 94 -5.28 -11.43 9.05
C TRP A 94 -4.57 -10.60 7.97
N TYR A 95 -5.18 -9.50 7.58
CA TYR A 95 -4.60 -8.51 6.67
C TYR A 95 -4.24 -7.26 7.44
N LYS A 96 -2.98 -6.82 7.31
CA LYS A 96 -2.52 -5.50 7.71
C LYS A 96 -2.88 -4.53 6.59
N LEU A 97 -3.68 -3.52 6.89
CA LEU A 97 -4.06 -2.47 5.97
C LEU A 97 -2.89 -1.49 5.78
N ARG A 98 -2.98 -0.61 4.77
CA ARG A 98 -1.97 0.42 4.50
C ARG A 98 -1.64 1.28 5.73
N ASP A 99 -2.63 1.58 6.56
CA ASP A 99 -2.49 2.41 7.76
C ASP A 99 -1.98 1.64 8.99
N GLY A 100 -1.59 0.38 8.81
CA GLY A 100 -1.03 -0.45 9.87
C GLY A 100 -2.06 -1.14 10.77
N ARG A 101 -3.37 -0.89 10.57
CA ARG A 101 -4.45 -1.58 11.29
C ARG A 101 -4.78 -2.92 10.66
N TYR A 102 -5.60 -3.72 11.33
CA TYR A 102 -5.83 -5.12 10.96
C TYR A 102 -7.30 -5.43 10.74
N THR A 103 -7.59 -6.24 9.73
CA THR A 103 -8.90 -6.88 9.55
C THR A 103 -8.71 -8.37 9.32
N TRP A 104 -9.70 -9.16 9.73
CA TRP A 104 -9.68 -10.60 9.50
C TRP A 104 -9.83 -10.89 8.00
N SER A 105 -8.97 -11.75 7.45
CA SER A 105 -8.86 -11.93 6.00
C SER A 105 -10.14 -12.43 5.33
N ARG A 106 -10.96 -13.24 6.01
CA ARG A 106 -12.22 -13.76 5.45
C ARG A 106 -13.22 -12.63 5.11
N ASN A 107 -13.04 -11.44 5.69
CA ASN A 107 -13.87 -10.29 5.37
C ASN A 107 -13.48 -9.59 4.06
N ILE A 108 -12.32 -9.93 3.49
CA ILE A 108 -11.73 -9.26 2.32
C ILE A 108 -11.47 -10.30 1.22
N ALA A 109 -12.11 -10.13 0.06
CA ALA A 109 -11.75 -10.86 -1.15
C ALA A 109 -10.58 -10.15 -1.84
N ASN A 110 -9.52 -10.87 -2.22
CA ASN A 110 -8.40 -10.27 -2.93
C ASN A 110 -8.82 -9.83 -4.34
N ILE A 111 -8.34 -8.66 -4.75
CA ILE A 111 -8.41 -8.20 -6.13
C ILE A 111 -6.99 -8.32 -6.69
N GLY A 112 -6.78 -9.30 -7.56
CA GLY A 112 -5.46 -9.62 -8.11
C GLY A 112 -4.65 -10.53 -7.18
N PRO A 113 -3.31 -10.36 -7.13
CA PRO A 113 -2.45 -11.30 -6.42
C PRO A 113 -2.71 -11.33 -4.92
N ILE A 114 -2.46 -12.50 -4.33
CA ILE A 114 -2.59 -12.69 -2.88
C ILE A 114 -1.54 -11.83 -2.17
N PRO A 115 -1.91 -11.09 -1.10
CA PRO A 115 -0.95 -10.33 -0.31
C PRO A 115 0.23 -11.17 0.16
N ARG A 116 1.45 -10.63 0.00
CA ARG A 116 2.65 -11.22 0.58
C ARG A 116 2.58 -11.23 2.09
N TRP A 117 3.37 -12.11 2.71
CA TRP A 117 3.58 -12.07 4.14
C TRP A 117 4.21 -10.74 4.58
N CYS A 118 3.77 -10.20 5.71
CA CYS A 118 4.51 -9.10 6.31
C CYS A 118 5.89 -9.62 6.67
N HIS A 119 6.93 -8.84 6.36
CA HIS A 119 8.27 -9.16 6.85
C HIS A 119 8.15 -9.26 8.36
N ARG A 120 8.38 -10.46 8.89
CA ARG A 120 8.63 -10.61 10.30
C ARG A 120 9.99 -9.94 10.47
N HIS A 121 10.09 -8.84 11.21
CA HIS A 121 11.39 -8.58 11.84
C HIS A 121 11.58 -9.80 12.73
N HIS A 122 12.39 -10.74 12.27
CA HIS A 122 12.86 -11.82 13.10
C HIS A 122 13.67 -11.13 14.19
N HIS A 123 13.02 -10.83 15.31
CA HIS A 123 13.75 -10.69 16.56
C HIS A 123 14.33 -12.08 16.80
N HIS A 124 15.59 -12.25 16.40
CA HIS A 124 16.42 -13.34 16.88
C HIS A 124 16.31 -13.29 18.41
N ARG A 125 15.68 -14.31 18.98
CA ARG A 125 15.82 -14.62 20.41
C ARG A 125 17.06 -15.47 20.55
#